data_AF-A0A661QW31-F1
#
_entry.id   AF-A0A661QW31-F1
#
_cell.length_a   1.000
_cell.length_b   1.000
_cell.length_c   1.000
_cell.angle_alpha   90.00
_cell.angle_beta   90.00
_cell.angle_gamma   90.00
#
_symmetry.space_group_name_H-M   'P 1'
#
loop_
_entity.id
_entity.type
_entity.pdbx_description
1 polymer ?
#
loop_
_entity_poly.entity_id
_entity_poly.type
_entity_poly.pdbx_seq_one_letter_code
_entity_poly.pdbx_strand_id
1 'polypeptide(L)'
;MVCDLLQIFCHYSLCNIFDKIRRIKKRGTMKGLGVLIIGCMMFFSCAGQRPENLGIHKDQLTVCPTKPNCVSSQDEDENHFLPVFRYQGEKEAAFKILKEIITSLDGMTIITENDNYLHIECTSAIMGFVDDLEFYFSKERVIQVRSASRL
;
A
#
# COMPACT_ATOMS: atom_id res chain seq x y z
N MET A 1 0.28 -7.39 -14.72
CA MET A 1 0.68 -6.30 -13.80
C MET A 1 -0.52 -5.53 -13.26
N VAL A 2 -1.30 -4.79 -14.07
CA VAL A 2 -2.49 -4.05 -13.56
C VAL A 2 -3.58 -4.99 -13.02
N CYS A 3 -3.87 -6.10 -13.70
CA CYS A 3 -4.86 -7.10 -13.25
C CYS A 3 -4.42 -7.87 -11.99
N ASP A 4 -3.11 -8.10 -11.82
CA ASP A 4 -2.58 -8.84 -10.67
C ASP A 4 -2.56 -7.95 -9.41
N LEU A 5 -2.17 -6.68 -9.57
CA LEU A 5 -2.30 -5.65 -8.52
C LEU A 5 -3.75 -5.54 -8.04
N LEU A 6 -4.71 -5.55 -8.96
CA LEU A 6 -6.14 -5.58 -8.65
C LEU A 6 -6.56 -6.82 -7.84
N GLN A 7 -5.95 -7.98 -8.01
CA GLN A 7 -6.31 -9.18 -7.21
C GLN A 7 -5.78 -9.10 -5.77
N ILE A 8 -4.57 -8.57 -5.56
CA ILE A 8 -3.99 -8.39 -4.22
C ILE A 8 -4.78 -7.33 -3.44
N PHE A 9 -5.18 -6.23 -4.09
CA PHE A 9 -6.07 -5.24 -3.49
C PHE A 9 -7.50 -5.74 -3.22
N CYS A 10 -7.95 -6.81 -3.90
CA CYS A 10 -9.30 -7.36 -3.72
C CYS A 10 -9.38 -8.47 -2.66
N HIS A 11 -8.29 -9.20 -2.42
CA HIS A 11 -8.31 -10.43 -1.62
C HIS A 11 -7.73 -10.27 -0.21
N TYR A 12 -6.78 -9.36 0.03
CA TYR A 12 -5.99 -9.32 1.28
C TYR A 12 -6.38 -8.21 2.26
N SER A 13 -7.59 -7.66 2.14
CA SER A 13 -8.05 -6.58 3.04
C SER A 13 -7.09 -5.39 3.11
N LEU A 14 -6.31 -5.19 2.03
CA LEU A 14 -5.34 -4.11 1.87
C LEU A 14 -6.11 -2.81 1.63
N CYS A 15 -6.49 -2.20 2.76
CA CYS A 15 -6.87 -0.81 2.94
C CYS A 15 -7.76 -0.22 1.82
N ASN A 16 -9.06 -0.54 1.77
CA ASN A 16 -10.09 0.31 1.11
C ASN A 16 -9.83 0.79 -0.35
N ILE A 17 -8.91 0.18 -1.10
CA ILE A 17 -8.56 0.61 -2.47
C ILE A 17 -9.70 0.30 -3.44
N PHE A 18 -10.44 -0.80 -3.23
CA PHE A 18 -11.61 -1.15 -4.06
C PHE A 18 -12.79 -0.19 -3.90
N ASP A 19 -13.02 0.37 -2.72
CA ASP A 19 -14.02 1.44 -2.54
C ASP A 19 -13.68 2.66 -3.40
N LYS A 20 -12.39 2.90 -3.61
CA LYS A 20 -11.89 4.01 -4.41
C LYS A 20 -11.93 3.75 -5.92
N ILE A 21 -11.58 2.54 -6.36
CA ILE A 21 -11.72 2.14 -7.78
C ILE A 21 -13.19 2.11 -8.20
N ARG A 22 -14.11 1.67 -7.30
CA ARG A 22 -15.57 1.85 -7.50
C ARG A 22 -15.98 3.32 -7.60
N ARG A 23 -15.34 4.23 -6.85
CA ARG A 23 -15.60 5.68 -6.89
C ARG A 23 -15.02 6.37 -8.13
N ILE A 24 -13.92 5.89 -8.71
CA ILE A 24 -13.39 6.42 -9.98
C ILE A 24 -14.42 6.29 -11.11
N LYS A 25 -15.27 5.25 -11.08
CA LYS A 25 -16.40 5.10 -12.04
C LYS A 25 -17.64 5.95 -11.70
N LYS A 26 -17.67 6.65 -10.56
CA LYS A 26 -18.87 7.35 -10.04
C LYS A 26 -18.70 8.86 -9.79
N ARG A 27 -17.70 9.54 -10.38
CA ARG A 27 -17.70 11.02 -10.41
C ARG A 27 -18.60 11.55 -11.54
N GLY A 28 -19.90 11.33 -11.35
CA GLY A 28 -20.95 12.17 -11.93
C GLY A 28 -21.28 13.27 -10.93
N THR A 29 -21.18 14.51 -11.39
CA THR A 29 -21.42 15.80 -10.76
C THR A 29 -22.46 15.82 -9.61
N MET A 30 -22.09 16.36 -8.45
CA MET A 30 -23.08 16.85 -7.48
C MET A 30 -22.63 18.19 -6.88
N LYS A 31 -23.51 19.19 -7.08
CA LYS A 31 -23.44 20.56 -6.55
C LYS A 31 -24.14 20.60 -5.18
N GLY A 32 -23.73 21.53 -4.32
CA GLY A 32 -24.48 21.96 -3.11
C GLY A 32 -23.60 21.89 -1.86
N LEU A 33 -23.17 23.02 -1.29
CA LEU A 33 -23.85 23.97 -0.41
C LEU A 33 -23.58 23.62 1.07
N GLY A 34 -22.94 24.55 1.79
CA GLY A 34 -22.13 24.28 2.96
C GLY A 34 -22.84 24.14 4.31
N VAL A 35 -22.03 23.77 5.32
CA VAL A 35 -22.29 23.95 6.75
C VAL A 35 -20.94 24.19 7.45
N LEU A 36 -20.86 25.27 8.23
CA LEU A 36 -19.74 25.62 9.11
C LEU A 36 -19.98 24.94 10.47
N ILE A 37 -19.15 23.98 10.87
CA ILE A 37 -19.15 23.43 12.25
C ILE A 37 -17.77 23.67 12.86
N ILE A 38 -17.72 24.69 13.73
CA ILE A 38 -16.63 24.94 14.67
C ILE A 38 -16.85 24.01 15.86
N GLY A 39 -15.97 23.03 16.02
CA GLY A 39 -15.89 22.17 17.18
C GLY A 39 -14.48 21.58 17.22
N CYS A 40 -13.76 21.82 18.31
CA CYS A 40 -12.38 21.41 18.51
C CYS A 40 -12.29 19.87 18.55
N MET A 41 -12.27 19.23 17.38
CA MET A 41 -12.01 17.81 17.23
C MET A 41 -10.53 17.60 17.51
N MET A 42 -10.21 17.21 18.75
CA MET A 42 -8.98 16.48 19.01
C MET A 42 -9.08 15.15 18.25
N PHE A 43 -8.64 15.16 17.00
CA PHE A 43 -8.41 13.96 16.21
C PHE A 43 -7.28 13.18 16.89
N PHE A 44 -7.65 12.26 17.79
CA PHE A 44 -6.77 11.17 18.20
C PHE A 44 -6.42 10.38 16.95
N SER A 45 -5.29 10.71 16.33
CA SER A 45 -4.72 9.90 15.27
C SER A 45 -4.26 8.59 15.90
N CYS A 46 -5.04 7.53 15.73
CA CYS A 46 -4.71 6.17 16.17
C CYS A 46 -3.77 5.51 15.15
N ALA A 47 -2.68 6.21 14.81
CA ALA A 47 -1.63 5.65 13.96
C ALA A 47 -0.49 5.20 14.86
N GLY A 48 -0.18 3.90 14.84
CA GLY A 48 0.99 3.37 15.52
C GLY A 48 2.29 4.00 14.99
N GLN A 49 3.38 3.86 15.74
CA GLN A 49 4.69 4.38 15.34
C GLN A 49 5.23 3.62 14.12
N ARG A 50 5.91 4.33 13.21
CA ARG A 50 6.62 3.72 12.08
C ARG A 50 7.71 2.77 12.59
N PRO A 51 7.80 1.52 12.12
CA PRO A 51 8.90 0.63 12.45
C PRO A 51 10.23 1.17 11.91
N GLU A 52 11.31 1.05 12.68
CA GLU A 52 12.65 1.50 12.28
C GLU A 52 13.40 0.49 11.39
N ASN A 53 12.89 -0.74 11.31
CA ASN A 53 13.52 -1.86 10.62
C ASN A 53 12.95 -2.12 9.22
N LEU A 54 12.23 -1.18 8.61
CA LEU A 54 11.72 -1.31 7.24
C LEU A 54 12.87 -1.33 6.21
N GLY A 55 12.60 -1.83 5.01
CA GLY A 55 13.57 -1.92 3.93
C GLY A 55 14.02 -3.33 3.59
N ILE A 56 15.03 -3.40 2.71
CA ILE A 56 15.62 -4.64 2.22
C ILE A 56 16.81 -5.01 3.11
N HIS A 57 16.73 -6.20 3.71
CA HIS A 57 17.78 -6.80 4.51
C HIS A 57 18.19 -8.14 3.88
N LYS A 58 19.42 -8.24 3.38
CA LYS A 58 19.94 -9.46 2.72
C LYS A 58 19.04 -9.97 1.58
N ASP A 59 18.65 -9.07 0.67
CA ASP A 59 17.75 -9.36 -0.47
C ASP A 59 16.34 -9.86 -0.05
N GLN A 60 15.89 -9.52 1.16
CA GLN A 60 14.54 -9.82 1.65
C GLN A 60 13.91 -8.60 2.31
N LEU A 61 12.58 -8.50 2.23
CA LEU A 61 11.79 -7.56 3.01
C LEU A 61 11.77 -8.00 4.47
N THR A 62 11.46 -7.05 5.35
CA THR A 62 11.32 -7.31 6.78
C THR A 62 10.26 -8.38 7.04
N VAL A 63 10.57 -9.37 7.87
CA VAL A 63 9.65 -10.45 8.21
C VAL A 63 8.37 -9.89 8.84
N CYS A 64 7.21 -10.45 8.47
CA CYS A 64 5.96 -10.10 9.13
C CYS A 64 5.98 -10.54 10.59
N PRO A 65 5.59 -9.67 11.55
CA PRO A 65 5.36 -10.14 12.91
C PRO A 65 4.17 -11.11 12.93
N THR A 66 4.02 -11.88 14.00
CA THR A 66 2.90 -12.83 14.19
C THR A 66 1.51 -12.17 14.33
N LYS A 67 1.41 -10.86 14.13
CA LYS A 67 0.14 -10.11 14.18
C LYS A 67 -0.61 -10.32 12.85
N PRO A 68 -1.95 -10.42 12.86
CA PRO A 68 -2.74 -10.78 11.67
C PRO A 68 -2.79 -9.70 10.58
N ASN A 69 -2.30 -8.49 10.87
CA ASN A 69 -2.39 -7.34 9.95
C ASN A 69 -1.08 -7.14 9.18
N CYS A 70 -0.35 -8.22 8.91
CA CYS A 70 0.83 -8.21 8.06
C CYS A 70 0.72 -9.31 7.01
N VAL A 71 1.00 -8.95 5.76
CA VAL A 71 1.12 -9.91 4.67
C VAL A 71 2.42 -9.65 3.90
N SER A 72 3.06 -10.71 3.41
CA SER A 72 4.31 -10.63 2.64
C SER A 72 4.38 -11.73 1.60
N SER A 73 4.98 -11.42 0.45
CA SER A 73 5.26 -12.43 -0.58
C SER A 73 6.44 -13.35 -0.27
N GLN A 74 7.11 -13.07 0.86
CA GLN A 74 8.20 -13.87 1.40
C GLN A 74 7.82 -14.52 2.73
N ASP A 75 6.54 -14.47 3.12
CA ASP A 75 6.05 -15.22 4.28
C ASP A 75 5.89 -16.71 3.93
N GLU A 76 6.06 -17.57 4.94
CA GLU A 76 5.86 -19.01 4.84
C GLU A 76 4.47 -19.43 5.33
N ASP A 77 3.82 -18.61 6.17
CA ASP A 77 2.45 -18.85 6.65
C ASP A 77 1.45 -18.48 5.55
N GLU A 78 0.62 -19.44 5.13
CA GLU A 78 -0.43 -19.24 4.11
C GLU A 78 -1.39 -18.08 4.46
N ASN A 79 -1.58 -17.78 5.75
CA ASN A 79 -2.44 -16.69 6.20
C ASN A 79 -1.83 -15.30 5.97
N HIS A 80 -0.50 -15.21 5.95
CA HIS A 80 0.24 -13.97 5.73
C HIS A 80 0.87 -13.91 4.33
N PHE A 81 0.88 -15.02 3.60
CA PHE A 81 1.45 -15.08 2.27
C PHE A 81 0.61 -14.32 1.25
N LEU A 82 1.28 -13.57 0.36
CA LEU A 82 0.65 -12.96 -0.82
C LEU A 82 1.51 -13.21 -2.08
N PRO A 83 0.94 -13.39 -3.28
CA PRO A 83 1.73 -13.66 -4.48
C PRO A 83 2.68 -12.52 -4.90
N VAL A 84 3.85 -12.84 -5.46
CA VAL A 84 4.73 -11.83 -6.09
C VAL A 84 4.11 -11.23 -7.36
N PHE A 85 4.43 -9.98 -7.67
CA PHE A 85 4.10 -9.41 -8.99
C PHE A 85 5.20 -9.69 -9.99
N ARG A 86 4.85 -10.15 -11.19
CA ARG A 86 5.78 -10.30 -12.31
C ARG A 86 5.63 -9.11 -13.24
N TYR A 87 6.76 -8.58 -13.70
CA TYR A 87 6.79 -7.56 -14.74
C TYR A 87 7.52 -8.04 -15.98
N GLN A 88 7.20 -7.42 -17.11
CA GLN A 88 7.85 -7.66 -18.40
C GLN A 88 8.58 -6.39 -18.84
N GLY A 89 9.62 -6.56 -19.64
CA GLY A 89 10.47 -5.45 -20.09
C GLY A 89 11.44 -4.97 -19.02
N GLU A 90 11.86 -3.72 -19.15
CA GLU A 90 12.86 -3.10 -18.29
C GLU A 90 12.31 -2.79 -16.89
N LYS A 91 13.15 -3.01 -15.86
CA LYS A 91 12.81 -2.76 -14.45
C LYS A 91 12.38 -1.32 -14.23
N GLU A 92 13.07 -0.37 -14.86
CA GLU A 92 12.85 1.07 -14.74
C GLU A 92 11.46 1.46 -15.26
N ALA A 93 11.00 0.81 -16.34
CA ALA A 93 9.66 1.02 -16.87
C ALA A 93 8.59 0.48 -15.92
N ALA A 94 8.78 -0.73 -15.38
CA ALA A 94 7.88 -1.31 -14.40
C ALA A 94 7.81 -0.47 -13.11
N PHE A 95 8.95 0.02 -12.64
CA PHE A 95 9.07 0.90 -11.48
C PHE A 95 8.32 2.21 -11.69
N LYS A 96 8.49 2.83 -12.86
CA LYS A 96 7.77 4.06 -13.24
C LYS A 96 6.25 3.83 -13.25
N ILE A 97 5.78 2.75 -13.88
CA ILE A 97 4.35 2.41 -13.92
C ILE A 97 3.80 2.22 -12.50
N LEU A 98 4.51 1.50 -11.64
CA LEU A 98 4.09 1.29 -10.26
C LEU A 98 3.97 2.63 -9.50
N LYS A 99 4.93 3.53 -9.66
CA LYS A 99 4.86 4.88 -9.08
C LYS A 99 3.69 5.70 -9.61
N GLU A 100 3.43 5.67 -10.92
CA GLU A 100 2.27 6.35 -11.52
C GLU A 100 0.96 5.82 -10.94
N ILE A 101 0.84 4.51 -10.74
CA ILE A 101 -0.32 3.90 -10.09
C ILE A 101 -0.44 4.40 -8.64
N ILE A 102 0.62 4.32 -7.84
CA ILE A 102 0.61 4.73 -6.42
C ILE A 102 0.22 6.20 -6.28
N THR A 103 0.84 7.08 -7.05
CA THR A 103 0.60 8.53 -6.99
C THR A 103 -0.78 8.94 -7.49
N SER A 104 -1.46 8.09 -8.27
CA SER A 104 -2.84 8.31 -8.72
C SER A 104 -3.89 8.00 -7.64
N LEU A 105 -3.51 7.35 -6.54
CA LEU A 105 -4.41 6.95 -5.46
C LEU A 105 -4.28 7.92 -4.27
N ASP A 106 -5.36 8.59 -3.85
CA ASP A 106 -5.27 9.40 -2.63
C ASP A 106 -5.04 8.52 -1.38
N GLY A 107 -4.36 9.08 -0.37
CA GLY A 107 -3.98 8.36 0.84
C GLY A 107 -2.71 7.53 0.70
N MET A 108 -2.00 7.61 -0.43
CA MET A 108 -0.68 7.02 -0.63
C MET A 108 0.40 8.09 -0.55
N THR A 109 1.42 7.87 0.27
CA THR A 109 2.59 8.76 0.37
C THR A 109 3.87 7.94 0.22
N ILE A 110 4.69 8.24 -0.79
CA ILE A 110 6.01 7.62 -0.94
C ILE A 110 6.94 8.20 0.13
N ILE A 111 7.47 7.33 1.00
CA ILE A 111 8.36 7.71 2.10
C ILE A 111 9.82 7.45 1.73
N THR A 112 10.10 6.36 1.02
CA THR A 112 11.45 6.01 0.58
C THR A 112 11.41 5.44 -0.82
N GLU A 113 12.36 5.86 -1.64
CA GLU A 113 12.53 5.42 -3.01
C GLU A 113 14.02 5.25 -3.31
N ASN A 114 14.39 4.03 -3.69
CA ASN A 114 15.72 3.68 -4.17
C ASN A 114 15.59 2.85 -5.47
N ASP A 115 16.70 2.53 -6.13
CA ASP A 115 16.75 1.87 -7.45
C ASP A 115 15.97 0.56 -7.61
N ASN A 116 15.63 -0.10 -6.51
CA ASN A 116 14.91 -1.38 -6.48
C ASN A 116 13.89 -1.45 -5.34
N TYR A 117 13.56 -0.33 -4.70
CA TYR A 117 12.75 -0.33 -3.49
C TYR A 117 11.82 0.87 -3.42
N LEU A 118 10.57 0.63 -3.02
CA LEU A 118 9.60 1.67 -2.67
C LEU A 118 8.96 1.34 -1.33
N HIS A 119 8.95 2.32 -0.44
CA HIS A 119 8.15 2.32 0.78
C HIS A 119 7.08 3.40 0.69
N ILE A 120 5.84 2.99 0.93
CA ILE A 120 4.65 3.83 0.86
C ILE A 120 3.89 3.73 2.18
N GLU A 121 3.47 4.87 2.70
CA GLU A 121 2.44 4.93 3.73
C GLU A 121 1.07 4.99 3.06
N CYS A 122 0.22 4.02 3.41
CA CYS A 122 -1.17 4.00 3.00
C CYS A 122 -2.06 4.38 4.19
N THR A 123 -2.78 5.50 4.09
CA THR A 123 -3.67 5.98 5.14
C THR A 123 -5.13 5.76 4.75
N SER A 124 -5.88 5.07 5.61
CA SER A 124 -7.32 4.86 5.42
C SER A 124 -8.09 6.17 5.62
N ALA A 125 -8.93 6.54 4.64
CA ALA A 125 -9.63 7.82 4.65
C ALA A 125 -10.70 7.97 5.75
N ILE A 126 -11.23 6.85 6.27
CA ILE A 126 -12.34 6.84 7.22
C ILE A 126 -11.83 6.66 8.67
N MET A 127 -10.86 5.77 8.86
CA MET A 127 -10.42 5.37 10.20
C MET A 127 -9.03 5.93 10.59
N GLY A 128 -8.28 6.48 9.63
CA GLY A 128 -6.95 7.05 9.90
C GLY A 128 -5.85 6.02 10.15
N PHE A 129 -6.13 4.72 10.03
CA PHE A 129 -5.10 3.67 10.09
C PHE A 129 -4.05 3.87 9.00
N VAL A 130 -2.79 3.66 9.38
CA VAL A 130 -1.63 3.78 8.50
C VAL A 130 -0.99 2.41 8.34
N ASP A 131 -0.82 2.00 7.09
CA ASP A 131 -0.15 0.76 6.72
C ASP A 131 1.16 1.09 6.00
N ASP A 132 2.20 0.33 6.31
CA ASP A 132 3.48 0.34 5.60
C ASP A 132 3.42 -0.64 4.44
N LEU A 133 3.47 -0.13 3.21
CA LEU A 133 3.51 -0.91 1.98
C LEU A 133 4.90 -0.83 1.36
N GLU A 134 5.53 -1.98 1.16
CA GLU A 134 6.88 -2.10 0.62
C GLU A 134 6.87 -2.89 -0.69
N PHE A 135 7.55 -2.38 -1.70
CA PHE A 135 7.80 -3.07 -2.97
C PHE A 135 9.29 -3.20 -3.19
N TYR A 136 9.75 -4.43 -3.39
CA TYR A 136 11.14 -4.75 -3.68
C TYR A 136 11.28 -5.42 -5.05
N PHE A 137 11.95 -4.74 -5.97
CA PHE A 137 12.28 -5.24 -7.30
C PHE A 137 13.51 -6.15 -7.22
N SER A 138 13.25 -7.44 -7.11
CA SER A 138 14.29 -8.47 -7.06
C SER A 138 14.93 -8.73 -8.44
N LYS A 139 16.02 -9.50 -8.46
CA LYS A 139 16.79 -9.85 -9.67
C LYS A 139 16.00 -10.72 -10.66
N GLU A 140 14.94 -11.40 -10.22
CA GLU A 140 14.18 -12.39 -11.00
C GLU A 140 13.03 -11.81 -11.83
N ARG A 141 13.05 -10.48 -12.08
CA ARG A 141 11.92 -9.74 -12.70
C ARG A 141 10.60 -9.92 -11.93
N VAL A 142 10.71 -10.08 -10.62
CA VAL A 142 9.57 -10.11 -9.71
C VAL A 142 9.67 -8.98 -8.69
N ILE A 143 8.52 -8.45 -8.32
CA ILE A 143 8.34 -7.46 -7.27
C ILE A 143 7.83 -8.24 -6.05
N GLN A 144 8.69 -8.32 -5.04
CA GLN A 144 8.32 -8.78 -3.71
C GLN A 144 7.51 -7.66 -3.03
N VAL A 145 6.52 -8.04 -2.23
CA VAL A 145 5.56 -7.11 -1.64
C VAL A 145 5.40 -7.45 -0.17
N ARG A 146 5.34 -6.41 0.66
CA ARG A 146 4.91 -6.54 2.06
C ARG A 146 3.95 -5.41 2.39
N SER A 147 2.93 -5.70 3.18
CA SER A 147 2.06 -4.70 3.78
C SER A 147 1.84 -5.00 5.25
N ALA A 148 2.05 -4.01 6.12
CA ALA A 148 1.88 -4.16 7.56
C ALA A 148 1.19 -2.95 8.19
N SER A 149 0.10 -3.19 8.91
CA SER A 149 -0.64 -2.11 9.60
C SER A 149 0.01 -1.70 10.92
N ARG A 150 0.03 -0.40 11.22
CA ARG A 150 0.52 0.16 12.48
C ARG A 150 -0.58 0.18 13.54
N LEU A 151 -0.92 -1.00 14.06
CA LEU A 151 -1.82 -1.18 15.20
C LEU A 151 -1.08 -1.45 16.52
#